data_AF-A0A8S2GB07-F1
#
_entry.id   AF-A0A8S2GB07-F1
#
_cell.length_a   1.000
_cell.length_b   1.000
_cell.length_c   1.000
_cell.angle_alpha   90.00
_cell.angle_beta   90.00
_cell.angle_gamma   90.00
#
_symmetry.space_group_name_H-M   'P 1'
#
loop_
_entity.id
_entity.type
_entity.pdbx_description
1 polymer ?
#
loop_
_entity_poly.entity_id
_entity_poly.type
_entity_poly.pdbx_seq_one_letter_code
_entity_poly.pdbx_strand_id
1 'polypeptide(L)'
;MITIVYVLRALTFLEKLNIIHGDIKPQNLVIISGNQCFYIKLIDFGTVEKMDTRRAQVTVNATKAHTVFFASPEFLRRDSNNVMSRHLHKKSDAWAAGVMFYILFFETLPWKDQSEYE
;
A
#
# COMPACT_ATOMS: atom_id res chain seq x y z
N MET A 1 -6.35 15.06 -9.11
CA MET A 1 -7.07 14.10 -9.99
C MET A 1 -6.14 13.20 -10.82
N ILE A 2 -5.19 13.75 -11.58
CA ILE A 2 -4.33 12.96 -12.49
C ILE A 2 -3.51 11.88 -11.75
N THR A 3 -2.96 12.20 -10.58
CA THR A 3 -2.20 11.26 -9.73
C THR A 3 -2.98 9.99 -9.38
N ILE A 4 -4.27 10.12 -9.06
CA ILE A 4 -5.15 8.98 -8.74
C ILE A 4 -5.23 8.02 -9.92
N VAL A 5 -5.41 8.54 -11.13
CA VAL A 5 -5.52 7.71 -12.33
C VAL A 5 -4.24 6.91 -12.57
N TYR A 6 -3.07 7.51 -12.38
CA TYR A 6 -1.79 6.80 -12.52
C TYR A 6 -1.62 5.71 -11.47
N VAL A 7 -1.89 6.02 -10.20
CA VAL A 7 -1.78 5.05 -9.10
C VAL A 7 -2.74 3.88 -9.33
N LEU A 8 -4.01 4.14 -9.63
CA LEU A 8 -4.99 3.08 -9.87
C LEU A 8 -4.64 2.22 -11.09
N ARG A 9 -4.07 2.80 -12.15
CA ARG A 9 -3.55 2.05 -13.31
C ARG A 9 -2.41 1.13 -12.90
N ALA A 10 -1.46 1.62 -12.10
CA ALA A 10 -0.35 0.82 -11.59
C ALA A 10 -0.85 -0.34 -10.70
N LEU A 11 -1.78 -0.08 -9.77
CA LEU A 11 -2.35 -1.12 -8.91
C LEU A 11 -3.14 -2.16 -9.70
N THR A 12 -3.93 -1.73 -10.69
CA THR A 12 -4.67 -2.64 -11.57
C THR A 12 -3.70 -3.54 -12.37
N PHE A 13 -2.55 -3.00 -12.78
CA PHE A 13 -1.53 -3.77 -13.45
C PHE A 13 -0.92 -4.84 -12.52
N LEU A 14 -0.57 -4.48 -11.29
CA LEU A 14 -0.05 -5.44 -10.29
C LEU A 14 -1.08 -6.52 -9.93
N GLU A 15 -2.34 -6.14 -9.74
CA GLU A 15 -3.43 -7.06 -9.42
C GLU A 15 -3.60 -8.15 -10.50
N LYS A 16 -3.51 -7.77 -11.79
CA LYS A 16 -3.54 -8.71 -12.93
C LYS A 16 -2.37 -9.70 -12.92
N LEU A 17 -1.23 -9.31 -12.36
CA LEU A 17 -0.05 -10.17 -12.21
C LEU A 17 -0.09 -11.02 -10.92
N ASN A 18 -1.16 -10.90 -10.12
CA ASN A 18 -1.25 -11.47 -8.76
C ASN A 18 -0.08 -11.02 -7.86
N ILE A 19 0.35 -9.77 -8.04
CA ILE A 19 1.42 -9.15 -7.26
C ILE A 19 0.79 -8.17 -6.28
N ILE A 20 1.23 -8.23 -5.02
CA ILE A 20 0.99 -7.21 -4.00
C ILE A 20 2.29 -6.41 -3.90
N HIS A 21 2.22 -5.09 -4.00
CA HIS A 21 3.37 -4.23 -3.75
C HIS A 21 3.73 -4.23 -2.27
N GLY A 22 2.73 -4.03 -1.40
CA GLY A 22 2.87 -4.11 0.05
C GLY A 22 3.42 -2.84 0.71
N ASP A 23 3.75 -1.78 -0.04
CA ASP A 23 4.28 -0.52 0.51
C ASP A 23 3.89 0.68 -0.37
N ILE A 24 2.60 0.78 -0.68
CA ILE A 24 2.06 1.92 -1.44
C ILE A 24 2.05 3.15 -0.54
N LYS A 25 2.83 4.17 -0.93
CA LYS A 25 2.96 5.44 -0.21
C LYS A 25 3.48 6.54 -1.15
N PRO A 26 3.32 7.84 -0.81
CA PRO A 26 3.81 8.94 -1.64
C PRO A 26 5.29 8.84 -2.01
N GLN A 27 6.14 8.38 -1.08
CA GLN A 27 7.58 8.27 -1.28
C GLN A 27 7.96 7.25 -2.38
N ASN A 28 7.09 6.28 -2.65
CA ASN A 28 7.29 5.26 -3.67
C ASN A 28 6.66 5.67 -5.03
N LEU A 29 6.19 6.92 -5.16
CA LEU A 29 5.70 7.48 -6.41
C LEU A 29 6.68 8.52 -6.95
N VAL A 30 7.32 8.20 -8.07
CA VAL A 30 8.25 9.11 -8.73
C VAL A 30 7.55 9.80 -9.89
N ILE A 31 7.60 11.13 -9.89
CA ILE A 31 7.16 11.95 -11.01
C ILE A 31 8.32 12.09 -12.00
N ILE A 32 8.08 11.69 -13.23
CA ILE A 32 9.01 11.85 -14.35
C ILE A 32 8.44 12.94 -15.23
N SER A 33 9.09 14.11 -15.23
CA SER A 33 8.72 15.23 -16.09
C SER A 33 9.46 15.13 -17.43
N GLY A 34 8.72 15.17 -18.53
CA GLY A 34 9.23 15.45 -19.86
C GLY A 34 8.86 16.86 -20.31
N ASN A 35 9.30 17.26 -21.51
CA ASN A 35 9.14 18.62 -22.02
C ASN A 35 7.68 19.14 -22.08
N GLN A 36 6.68 18.25 -22.15
CA GLN A 36 5.25 18.62 -22.29
C GLN A 36 4.28 17.78 -21.45
N CYS A 37 4.75 16.71 -20.80
CA CYS A 37 3.92 15.78 -20.02
C CYS A 37 4.70 15.27 -18.81
N PHE A 38 4.00 14.91 -17.74
CA PHE A 38 4.58 14.13 -16.65
C PHE A 38 3.96 12.74 -16.57
N TYR A 39 4.73 11.78 -16.07
CA TYR A 39 4.29 10.43 -15.77
C TYR A 39 4.57 10.13 -14.30
N ILE A 40 3.76 9.27 -13.70
CA ILE A 40 4.03 8.74 -12.36
C ILE A 40 4.42 7.27 -12.50
N LYS A 41 5.54 6.90 -11.89
CA LYS A 41 5.98 5.51 -11.77
C LYS A 41 6.01 5.09 -10.32
N LEU A 42 5.52 3.88 -10.08
CA LEU A 42 5.68 3.20 -8.81
C LEU A 42 7.10 2.60 -8.74
N ILE A 43 7.78 2.80 -7.62
CA ILE A 43 9.14 2.31 -7.35
C ILE A 43 9.15 1.47 -6.07
N ASP A 44 10.33 0.89 -5.77
CA ASP A 44 10.61 0.13 -4.54
C ASP A 44 9.78 -1.16 -4.37
N PHE A 45 10.17 -2.17 -5.12
CA PHE A 45 9.57 -3.51 -5.09
C PHE A 45 10.13 -4.39 -3.97
N GLY A 46 10.82 -3.83 -2.96
CA GLY A 46 11.47 -4.60 -1.88
C GLY A 46 10.51 -5.34 -0.95
N THR A 47 9.25 -4.90 -0.89
CA THR A 47 8.19 -5.48 -0.04
C THR A 47 7.23 -6.39 -0.79
N VAL A 48 7.45 -6.59 -2.09
CA VAL A 48 6.53 -7.30 -2.97
C VAL A 48 6.30 -8.74 -2.56
N GLU A 49 5.07 -9.20 -2.78
CA GLU A 49 4.66 -10.58 -2.62
C GLU A 49 3.85 -11.07 -3.82
N LYS A 50 4.02 -12.35 -4.16
CA LYS A 50 3.23 -13.02 -5.20
C LYS A 50 2.16 -13.89 -4.55
N MET A 51 0.91 -13.64 -4.89
CA MET A 51 -0.22 -14.45 -4.43
C MET A 51 -0.36 -15.73 -5.25
N ASP A 52 -0.57 -16.87 -4.57
CA ASP A 52 -1.20 -18.04 -5.19
C ASP A 52 -2.67 -17.72 -5.44
N THR A 53 -3.15 -17.91 -6.67
CA THR A 53 -4.55 -17.65 -7.06
C THR A 53 -5.56 -18.48 -6.27
N ARG A 54 -5.12 -19.57 -5.64
CA ARG A 54 -5.94 -20.44 -4.78
C ARG A 54 -6.02 -19.96 -3.33
N ARG A 55 -5.26 -18.92 -2.95
CA ARG A 55 -5.23 -18.38 -1.60
C ARG A 55 -5.80 -16.97 -1.57
N ALA A 56 -6.48 -16.63 -0.48
CA ALA A 56 -7.05 -15.30 -0.26
C ALA A 56 -6.06 -14.29 0.33
N GLN A 57 -4.93 -14.78 0.87
CA GLN A 57 -3.91 -13.99 1.56
C GLN A 57 -2.52 -14.63 1.40
N VAL A 58 -1.48 -13.81 1.60
CA VAL A 58 -0.09 -14.27 1.74
C VAL A 58 0.42 -13.91 3.13
N THR A 59 1.10 -14.86 3.77
CA THR A 59 1.69 -14.65 5.09
C THR A 59 3.11 -14.13 4.93
N VAL A 60 3.40 -13.00 5.59
CA VAL A 60 4.72 -12.35 5.57
C VAL A 60 5.25 -12.17 6.98
N ASN A 61 6.57 -12.01 7.10
CA ASN A 61 7.19 -11.70 8.38
C ASN A 61 6.82 -10.26 8.81
N ALA A 62 6.43 -10.09 10.06
CA ALA A 62 6.13 -8.80 10.67
C ALA A 62 7.34 -7.83 10.68
N THR A 63 8.57 -8.35 10.58
CA THR A 63 9.79 -7.53 10.48
C THR A 63 10.10 -7.03 9.06
N LYS A 64 9.36 -7.50 8.05
CA LYS A 64 9.52 -6.99 6.68
C LYS A 64 9.15 -5.50 6.66
N ALA A 65 9.91 -4.70 5.90
CA ALA A 65 9.89 -3.24 5.92
C ALA A 65 8.61 -2.61 5.32
N HIS A 66 7.44 -2.93 5.88
CA HIS A 66 6.17 -2.32 5.52
C HIS A 66 5.94 -1.02 6.30
N THR A 67 5.44 0.02 5.64
CA THR A 67 5.10 1.27 6.30
C THR A 67 3.74 1.15 7.01
N VAL A 68 3.75 0.97 8.33
CA VAL A 68 2.55 0.77 9.18
C VAL A 68 1.51 1.88 9.00
N PHE A 69 1.93 3.12 8.73
CA PHE A 69 1.04 4.27 8.54
C PHE A 69 0.05 4.11 7.38
N PHE A 70 0.35 3.30 6.36
CA PHE A 70 -0.56 3.07 5.22
C PHE A 70 -1.16 1.66 5.25
N ALA A 71 -0.84 0.88 6.28
CA ALA A 71 -1.20 -0.52 6.33
C ALA A 71 -2.71 -0.72 6.49
N SER A 72 -3.20 -1.78 5.88
CA SER A 72 -4.59 -2.18 5.98
C SER A 72 -4.90 -2.85 7.33
N PRO A 73 -6.14 -2.81 7.81
CA PRO A 73 -6.51 -3.38 9.10
C PRO A 73 -6.18 -4.87 9.20
N GLU A 74 -6.34 -5.62 8.10
CA GLU A 74 -6.00 -7.04 8.05
C GLU A 74 -4.50 -7.31 8.18
N PHE A 75 -3.64 -6.41 7.67
CA PHE A 75 -2.20 -6.50 7.88
C PHE A 75 -1.80 -6.17 9.33
N LEU A 76 -2.48 -5.20 9.95
CA LEU A 76 -2.22 -4.78 11.34
C LEU A 76 -2.67 -5.83 12.36
N ARG A 77 -3.61 -6.70 11.99
CA ARG A 77 -4.05 -7.82 12.84
C ARG A 77 -2.88 -8.77 13.09
N ARG A 78 -2.63 -9.09 14.36
CA ARG A 78 -1.61 -10.08 14.75
C ARG A 78 -2.17 -11.47 14.53
N ASP A 79 -1.35 -12.36 13.97
CA ASP A 79 -1.70 -13.78 13.95
C ASP A 79 -1.57 -14.34 15.38
N SER A 80 -2.65 -14.95 15.88
CA SER A 80 -2.73 -15.52 17.22
C SER A 80 -1.78 -16.70 17.42
N ASN A 81 -1.43 -17.38 16.33
CA ASN A 81 -0.58 -18.56 16.34
C ASN A 81 0.90 -18.20 16.12
N ASN A 82 1.16 -17.06 15.47
CA ASN A 82 2.52 -16.57 15.29
C ASN A 82 2.56 -15.03 15.22
N VAL A 83 2.92 -14.38 16.33
CA VAL A 83 2.96 -12.91 16.44
C VAL A 83 3.92 -12.27 15.43
N MET A 84 4.88 -13.03 14.91
CA MET A 84 5.83 -12.58 13.87
C MET A 84 5.28 -12.73 12.44
N SER A 85 4.03 -13.17 12.28
CA SER A 85 3.37 -13.31 10.98
C SER A 85 2.26 -12.27 10.79
N ARG A 86 2.23 -11.67 9.61
CA ARG A 86 1.18 -10.76 9.13
C ARG A 86 0.57 -11.29 7.85
N HIS A 87 -0.65 -10.88 7.55
CA HIS A 87 -1.37 -11.31 6.35
C HIS A 87 -1.57 -10.13 5.40
N LEU A 88 -1.12 -10.28 4.17
CA LEU A 88 -1.35 -9.34 3.08
C LEU A 88 -2.43 -9.88 2.14
N HIS A 89 -3.26 -8.96 1.67
CA HIS A 89 -4.31 -9.21 0.69
C HIS A 89 -4.09 -8.36 -0.56
N LYS A 90 -4.67 -8.76 -1.69
CA LYS A 90 -4.63 -7.95 -2.92
C LYS A 90 -5.23 -6.56 -2.70
N LYS A 91 -6.20 -6.45 -1.79
CA LYS A 91 -6.87 -5.20 -1.44
C LYS A 91 -6.07 -4.35 -0.45
N SER A 92 -4.99 -4.86 0.14
CA SER A 92 -4.14 -4.09 1.03
C SER A 92 -3.45 -2.92 0.29
N ASP A 93 -3.04 -3.10 -0.96
CA ASP A 93 -2.52 -2.00 -1.80
C ASP A 93 -3.60 -0.94 -2.12
N ALA A 94 -4.84 -1.38 -2.33
CA ALA A 94 -5.97 -0.48 -2.58
C ALA A 94 -6.33 0.34 -1.32
N TRP A 95 -6.25 -0.28 -0.14
CA TRP A 95 -6.39 0.43 1.14
C TRP A 95 -5.31 1.50 1.30
N ALA A 96 -4.05 1.12 1.13
CA ALA A 96 -2.91 2.03 1.25
C ALA A 96 -3.03 3.22 0.29
N ALA A 97 -3.46 2.99 -0.95
CA ALA A 97 -3.79 4.06 -1.89
C ALA A 97 -4.93 4.96 -1.41
N GLY A 98 -5.98 4.39 -0.79
CA GLY A 98 -7.07 5.16 -0.20
C GLY A 98 -6.60 6.10 0.91
N VAL A 99 -5.76 5.61 1.84
CA VAL A 99 -5.14 6.43 2.90
C VAL A 99 -4.28 7.53 2.28
N MET A 100 -3.46 7.20 1.29
CA MET A 100 -2.63 8.18 0.58
C MET A 100 -3.48 9.27 -0.10
N PHE A 101 -4.56 8.89 -0.79
CA PHE A 101 -5.45 9.86 -1.43
C PHE A 101 -6.16 10.73 -0.40
N TYR A 102 -6.57 10.16 0.73
CA TYR A 102 -7.16 10.94 1.82
C TYR A 102 -6.19 12.03 2.29
N ILE A 103 -4.95 11.67 2.59
CA ILE A 103 -3.92 12.64 3.01
C ILE A 103 -3.68 13.70 1.91
N LEU A 104 -3.64 13.30 0.64
CA LEU A 104 -3.46 14.24 -0.48
C LEU A 104 -4.60 15.26 -0.63
N PHE A 105 -5.81 14.95 -0.16
CA PHE A 105 -6.97 15.85 -0.28
C PHE A 105 -7.27 16.65 0.98
N PHE A 106 -7.03 16.05 2.14
CA PHE A 106 -7.45 16.61 3.42
C PHE A 106 -6.27 17.07 4.28
N GLU A 107 -5.03 16.76 3.89
CA GLU A 107 -3.80 17.09 4.61
C GLU A 107 -3.73 16.49 6.04
N THR A 108 -4.65 15.59 6.38
CA THR A 108 -4.71 14.88 7.66
C THR A 108 -4.82 13.37 7.47
N LEU A 109 -4.60 12.61 8.54
CA LEU A 109 -4.90 11.18 8.56
C LEU A 109 -6.42 10.94 8.61
N PRO A 110 -6.92 9.82 8.04
CA PRO A 110 -8.33 9.47 8.11
C PRO A 110 -8.77 8.97 9.50
N TRP A 111 -7.83 8.79 10.43
CA TRP A 111 -8.09 8.53 11.84
C TRP A 111 -7.59 9.69 12.69
N LYS A 112 -8.20 9.85 13.86
CA LYS A 112 -7.76 10.83 14.86
C LYS A 112 -6.37 10.46 15.36
N ASP A 113 -5.52 11.47 15.52
CA ASP A 113 -4.20 11.29 16.11
C ASP A 113 -4.38 10.79 17.56
N GLN A 114 -3.75 9.67 17.92
CA GLN A 114 -3.89 9.08 19.25
C GLN A 114 -3.16 9.87 20.34
N SER A 115 -2.54 11.00 19.99
CA SER A 115 -1.97 11.98 20.93
C SER A 115 -3.02 12.74 21.75
N GLU A 116 -4.32 12.58 21.46
CA GLU A 116 -5.41 13.16 22.29
C GLU A 116 -5.91 12.25 23.44
N TYR A 117 -5.24 11.13 23.72
CA TYR A 117 -5.53 10.28 24.89
C TYR A 117 -4.29 10.11 25.79
N GLU A 118 -3.62 11.23 26.12
CA GLU A 118 -2.81 11.32 27.35
C GLU A 118 -3.70 11.46 28.59
#